data_AF-A0A9D3UBI6-F1
#
_entry.id   AF-A0A9D3UBI6-F1
#
_cell.length_a   1.000
_cell.length_b   1.000
_cell.length_c   1.000
_cell.angle_alpha   90.00
_cell.angle_beta   90.00
_cell.angle_gamma   90.00
#
_symmetry.space_group_name_H-M   'P 1'
#
loop_
_entity.id
_entity.type
_entity.pdbx_description
1 polymer ?
#
loop_
_entity_poly.entity_id
_entity_poly.type
_entity_poly.pdbx_seq_one_letter_code
_entity_poly.pdbx_strand_id
1 'polypeptide(L)'
;MSDLEELVMANNHFEGPIPMEFCKLNHSPQFLDLSANNISGSFPSCFSSSILSHVYLSRNKPKGPITSFFNSSCWVTLDLSNNHLTGSIPNWIGTLFTLSYLLLKNNHFEGGIPVQLCKLNGLSLIDVSNNNLSGTIPPCLMITTLNDSSHAYFGIPYQYGNYRSFSADVPIEVTMKTISYFYKGRVLTYLSGIDLSCNKLTGEIPHQFQYLRDIIVLKFSHNSLIGPIPPALSDLSQIESLDRSHNYLSGNIPSQLLGLHFLSFFSVAYNNLSGTTPQRTGQFATFEESSYEGNPFLCGELLPKNCSSDGSSSLMPKNATNEGFIDMKVF
;
A
#
# COMPACT_ATOMS: atom_id res chain seq x y z
N MET A 1 14.72 26.40 -24.81
CA MET A 1 14.91 25.85 -23.44
C MET A 1 15.75 24.59 -23.59
N SER A 2 17.08 24.71 -23.62
CA SER A 2 17.98 23.57 -23.84
C SER A 2 18.34 22.81 -22.55
N ASP A 3 18.22 23.45 -21.38
CA ASP A 3 18.76 22.93 -20.12
C ASP A 3 17.70 22.85 -19.01
N LEU A 4 16.53 22.26 -19.32
CA LEU A 4 15.42 22.13 -18.36
C LEU A 4 15.63 20.89 -17.47
N GLU A 5 16.17 21.08 -16.26
CA GLU A 5 16.37 19.99 -15.29
C GLU A 5 15.12 19.69 -14.45
N GLU A 6 14.33 20.74 -14.16
CA GLU A 6 13.09 20.66 -13.39
C GLU A 6 11.94 21.31 -14.15
N LEU A 7 10.80 20.64 -14.20
CA LEU A 7 9.55 21.19 -14.72
C LEU A 7 8.46 21.07 -13.67
N VAL A 8 8.13 22.19 -13.03
CA VAL A 8 7.07 22.28 -12.02
C VAL A 8 5.95 23.18 -12.56
N MET A 9 4.80 22.56 -12.84
CA MET A 9 3.59 23.21 -13.35
C MET A 9 2.34 22.77 -12.56
N ALA A 10 2.53 22.32 -11.32
CA ALA A 10 1.44 21.86 -10.46
C ALA A 10 0.42 22.94 -10.11
N ASN A 11 -0.80 22.52 -9.71
CA ASN A 11 -1.88 23.40 -9.26
C ASN A 11 -2.28 24.47 -10.29
N ASN A 12 -2.44 24.05 -11.54
CA ASN A 12 -2.88 24.91 -12.65
C ASN A 12 -4.13 24.32 -13.31
N HIS A 13 -4.53 24.89 -14.44
CA HIS A 13 -5.67 24.44 -15.25
C HIS A 13 -5.24 23.86 -16.61
N PHE A 14 -4.01 23.33 -16.71
CA PHE A 14 -3.53 22.75 -17.97
C PHE A 14 -4.39 21.55 -18.38
N GLU A 15 -4.84 21.55 -19.64
CA GLU A 15 -5.75 20.55 -20.19
C GLU A 15 -5.15 19.85 -21.41
N GLY A 16 -5.84 18.79 -21.86
CA GLY A 16 -5.36 17.96 -22.96
C GLY A 16 -4.24 17.00 -22.56
N PRO A 17 -3.68 16.25 -23.52
CA PRO A 17 -2.58 15.33 -23.27
C PRO A 17 -1.24 16.04 -23.11
N ILE A 18 -0.30 15.40 -22.42
CA ILE A 18 1.11 15.81 -22.45
C ILE A 18 1.58 15.69 -23.91
N PRO A 19 2.01 16.78 -24.55
CA PRO A 19 2.32 16.79 -25.98
C PRO A 19 3.55 15.94 -26.31
N MET A 20 3.57 15.29 -27.47
CA MET A 20 4.73 14.51 -27.94
C MET A 20 5.96 15.40 -28.17
N GLU A 21 5.78 16.71 -28.34
CA GLU A 21 6.84 17.72 -28.36
C GLU A 21 7.68 17.74 -27.08
N PHE A 22 7.12 17.29 -25.95
CA PHE A 22 7.90 17.09 -24.72
C PHE A 22 9.08 16.14 -24.94
N CYS A 23 8.93 15.18 -25.85
CA CYS A 23 9.98 14.23 -26.21
C CYS A 23 11.12 14.84 -27.05
N LYS A 24 10.96 16.08 -27.55
CA LYS A 24 11.98 16.78 -28.36
C LYS A 24 12.88 17.67 -27.50
N LEU A 25 12.69 17.71 -26.18
CA LEU A 25 13.58 18.43 -25.28
C LEU A 25 14.95 17.76 -25.31
N ASN A 26 15.99 18.51 -25.71
CA ASN A 26 17.37 18.00 -25.83
C ASN A 26 17.89 17.38 -24.52
N HIS A 27 17.37 17.86 -23.39
CA HIS A 27 17.51 17.27 -22.06
C HIS A 27 16.12 17.20 -21.43
N SER A 28 15.53 16.01 -21.35
CA SER A 28 14.31 15.80 -20.58
C SER A 28 14.57 16.13 -19.11
N PRO A 29 13.61 16.75 -18.39
CA PRO A 29 13.81 17.04 -16.98
C PRO A 29 13.97 15.76 -16.17
N GLN A 30 14.76 15.82 -15.10
CA GLN A 30 14.85 14.75 -14.11
C GLN A 30 13.69 14.84 -13.10
N PHE A 31 13.18 16.05 -12.89
CA PHE A 31 12.05 16.33 -12.00
C PHE A 31 10.86 16.85 -12.81
N LEU A 32 9.75 16.14 -12.78
CA LEU A 32 8.52 16.53 -13.45
C LEU A 32 7.37 16.54 -12.45
N ASP A 33 6.81 17.71 -12.19
CA ASP A 33 5.59 17.87 -11.40
C ASP A 33 4.52 18.60 -12.22
N LEU A 34 3.52 17.84 -12.65
CA LEU A 34 2.31 18.34 -13.30
C LEU A 34 1.06 18.01 -12.46
N SER A 35 1.23 17.77 -11.16
CA SER A 35 0.13 17.38 -10.27
C SER A 35 -0.98 18.45 -10.20
N ALA A 36 -2.19 18.05 -9.83
CA ALA A 36 -3.34 18.94 -9.67
C ALA A 36 -3.59 19.85 -10.89
N ASN A 37 -3.81 19.21 -12.05
CA ASN A 37 -4.16 19.85 -13.32
C ASN A 37 -5.35 19.13 -13.98
N ASN A 38 -5.66 19.47 -15.22
CA ASN A 38 -6.72 18.85 -16.03
C ASN A 38 -6.15 17.97 -17.15
N ILE A 39 -4.93 17.45 -16.99
CA ILE A 39 -4.19 16.69 -18.02
C ILE A 39 -4.89 15.36 -18.27
N SER A 40 -5.07 14.99 -19.53
CA SER A 40 -5.80 13.79 -19.97
C SER A 40 -4.99 12.96 -20.98
N GLY A 41 -5.60 11.93 -21.59
CA GLY A 41 -4.92 11.09 -22.58
C GLY A 41 -3.87 10.14 -22.00
N SER A 42 -3.03 9.59 -22.88
CA SER A 42 -1.96 8.65 -22.53
C SER A 42 -0.62 9.35 -22.32
N PHE A 43 0.27 8.72 -21.56
CA PHE A 43 1.64 9.23 -21.37
C PHE A 43 2.46 9.11 -22.66
N PRO A 44 3.28 10.12 -23.02
CA PRO A 44 4.17 10.08 -24.18
C PRO A 44 5.14 8.90 -24.12
N SER A 45 5.41 8.28 -25.26
CA SER A 45 6.27 7.09 -25.33
C SER A 45 7.71 7.36 -24.87
N CYS A 46 8.21 8.59 -24.98
CA CYS A 46 9.56 8.95 -24.56
C CYS A 46 9.79 8.92 -23.05
N PHE A 47 8.73 8.82 -22.23
CA PHE A 47 8.91 8.59 -20.79
C PHE A 47 9.67 7.28 -20.53
N SER A 48 9.64 6.36 -21.50
CA SER A 48 10.39 5.09 -21.52
C SER A 48 11.90 5.24 -21.55
N SER A 49 12.41 6.29 -22.21
CA SER A 49 13.84 6.50 -22.49
C SER A 49 14.36 7.79 -21.86
N SER A 50 13.63 8.31 -20.88
CA SER A 50 13.92 9.58 -20.23
C SER A 50 14.82 9.39 -19.01
N ILE A 51 15.60 10.43 -18.69
CA ILE A 51 16.38 10.53 -17.45
C ILE A 51 15.54 10.98 -16.24
N LEU A 52 14.21 10.87 -16.33
CA LEU A 52 13.30 11.20 -15.24
C LEU A 52 13.68 10.42 -13.98
N SER A 53 13.57 11.07 -12.83
CA SER A 53 13.79 10.48 -11.51
C SER A 53 12.60 10.69 -10.59
N HIS A 54 11.98 11.87 -10.62
CA HIS A 54 10.78 12.17 -9.84
C HIS A 54 9.66 12.60 -10.78
N VAL A 55 8.57 11.83 -10.78
CA VAL A 55 7.41 12.06 -11.64
C VAL A 55 6.17 12.17 -10.76
N TYR A 56 5.59 13.38 -10.70
CA TYR A 56 4.35 13.68 -10.00
C TYR A 56 3.27 14.08 -11.00
N LEU A 57 2.26 13.23 -11.14
CA LEU A 57 1.14 13.38 -12.06
C LEU A 57 -0.20 13.17 -11.35
N SER A 58 -0.22 13.28 -10.02
CA SER A 58 -1.42 13.05 -9.23
C SER A 58 -2.50 14.09 -9.48
N ARG A 59 -3.76 13.72 -9.22
CA ARG A 59 -4.93 14.62 -9.35
C ARG A 59 -5.05 15.22 -10.77
N ASN A 60 -5.04 14.36 -11.78
CA ASN A 60 -5.26 14.68 -13.18
C ASN A 60 -6.39 13.77 -13.75
N LYS A 61 -6.45 13.62 -15.08
CA LYS A 61 -7.46 12.81 -15.80
C LYS A 61 -6.90 11.78 -16.82
N PRO A 62 -5.64 11.29 -16.75
CA PRO A 62 -5.20 10.21 -17.64
C PRO A 62 -6.04 8.96 -17.40
N LYS A 63 -6.33 8.25 -18.49
CA LYS A 63 -7.24 7.10 -18.56
C LYS A 63 -6.59 5.95 -19.30
N GLY A 64 -7.11 4.75 -19.05
CA GLY A 64 -6.64 3.54 -19.73
C GLY A 64 -5.46 2.87 -19.01
N PRO A 65 -4.96 1.76 -19.57
CA PRO A 65 -3.84 1.04 -19.02
C PRO A 65 -2.51 1.78 -19.16
N ILE A 66 -1.58 1.50 -18.24
CA ILE A 66 -0.19 1.93 -18.40
C ILE A 66 0.50 0.99 -19.39
N THR A 67 0.40 1.31 -20.68
CA THR A 67 0.90 0.47 -21.78
C THR A 67 2.35 0.75 -22.19
N SER A 68 2.91 1.88 -21.75
CA SER A 68 4.25 2.31 -22.16
C SER A 68 5.34 1.52 -21.43
N PHE A 69 6.38 1.15 -22.19
CA PHE A 69 7.55 0.42 -21.73
C PHE A 69 8.40 1.32 -20.82
N PHE A 70 8.98 0.77 -19.75
CA PHE A 70 10.06 1.43 -19.02
C PHE A 70 11.29 0.53 -19.09
N ASN A 71 12.26 0.95 -19.88
CA ASN A 71 13.54 0.28 -20.00
C ASN A 71 14.60 1.33 -19.70
N SER A 72 15.39 1.13 -18.63
CA SER A 72 16.46 2.02 -18.14
C SER A 72 16.06 3.29 -17.36
N SER A 73 15.17 3.16 -16.39
CA SER A 73 14.68 4.30 -15.62
C SER A 73 15.44 4.51 -14.30
N CYS A 74 15.94 5.74 -14.11
CA CYS A 74 16.49 6.29 -12.87
C CYS A 74 15.38 6.74 -11.89
N TRP A 75 14.20 6.09 -11.95
CA TRP A 75 13.00 6.50 -11.23
C TRP A 75 13.18 6.24 -9.75
N VAL A 76 12.95 7.27 -8.96
CA VAL A 76 12.96 7.25 -7.49
C VAL A 76 11.53 7.44 -6.99
N THR A 77 10.76 8.35 -7.59
CA THR A 77 9.37 8.62 -7.23
C THR A 77 8.47 8.57 -8.45
N LEU A 78 7.38 7.80 -8.33
CA LEU A 78 6.28 7.79 -9.28
C LEU A 78 4.96 7.99 -8.52
N ASP A 79 4.37 9.18 -8.68
CA ASP A 79 3.03 9.49 -8.17
C ASP A 79 2.03 9.65 -9.30
N LEU A 80 1.16 8.64 -9.44
CA LEU A 80 0.02 8.62 -10.35
C LEU A 80 -1.31 8.60 -9.59
N SER A 81 -1.32 8.98 -8.31
CA SER A 81 -2.51 8.88 -7.47
C SER A 81 -3.64 9.80 -7.93
N ASN A 82 -4.89 9.44 -7.60
CA ASN A 82 -6.08 10.26 -7.88
C ASN A 82 -6.24 10.56 -9.38
N ASN A 83 -6.21 9.52 -10.21
CA ASN A 83 -6.40 9.59 -11.66
C ASN A 83 -7.50 8.60 -12.09
N HIS A 84 -7.61 8.31 -13.39
CA HIS A 84 -8.60 7.37 -13.93
C HIS A 84 -7.94 6.20 -14.67
N LEU A 85 -6.73 5.79 -14.23
CA LEU A 85 -5.98 4.71 -14.84
C LEU A 85 -6.67 3.36 -14.59
N THR A 86 -6.60 2.46 -15.58
CA THR A 86 -7.26 1.14 -15.57
C THR A 86 -6.24 0.02 -15.90
N GLY A 87 -6.70 -1.22 -16.04
CA GLY A 87 -5.83 -2.35 -16.38
C GLY A 87 -4.94 -2.78 -15.22
N SER A 88 -4.01 -3.71 -15.46
CA SER A 88 -3.12 -4.20 -14.41
C SER A 88 -1.93 -3.30 -14.14
N ILE A 89 -1.39 -3.38 -12.92
CA ILE A 89 -0.05 -2.86 -12.63
C ILE A 89 0.94 -3.66 -13.49
N PRO A 90 1.69 -3.03 -14.41
CA PRO A 90 2.47 -3.80 -15.38
C PRO A 90 3.69 -4.49 -14.79
N ASN A 91 4.01 -5.68 -15.32
CA ASN A 91 5.15 -6.48 -14.86
C ASN A 91 6.50 -5.79 -15.04
N TRP A 92 6.63 -4.85 -15.99
CA TRP A 92 7.89 -4.11 -16.17
C TRP A 92 8.21 -3.22 -14.97
N ILE A 93 7.29 -2.97 -14.02
CA ILE A 93 7.59 -2.19 -12.82
C ILE A 93 8.82 -2.74 -12.08
N GLY A 94 9.06 -4.06 -12.14
CA GLY A 94 10.23 -4.69 -11.55
C GLY A 94 11.57 -4.40 -12.23
N THR A 95 11.61 -3.60 -13.30
CA THR A 95 12.86 -3.09 -13.89
C THR A 95 13.29 -1.75 -13.27
N LEU A 96 12.43 -1.12 -12.47
CA LEU A 96 12.69 0.19 -11.84
C LEU A 96 13.46 0.05 -10.53
N PHE A 97 14.66 -0.53 -10.57
CA PHE A 97 15.39 -0.94 -9.35
C PHE A 97 15.72 0.20 -8.36
N THR A 98 15.69 1.46 -8.80
CA THR A 98 15.91 2.64 -7.95
C THR A 98 14.63 3.21 -7.34
N LEU A 99 13.46 2.64 -7.64
CA LEU A 99 12.18 3.18 -7.22
C LEU A 99 12.03 3.04 -5.69
N SER A 100 11.77 4.17 -5.03
CA SER A 100 11.56 4.25 -3.59
C SER A 100 10.13 4.57 -3.20
N TYR A 101 9.41 5.32 -4.04
CA TYR A 101 8.04 5.74 -3.75
C TYR A 101 7.15 5.43 -4.96
N LEU A 102 6.21 4.49 -4.77
CA LEU A 102 5.22 4.11 -5.77
C LEU A 102 3.82 4.43 -5.25
N LEU A 103 3.21 5.48 -5.78
CA LEU A 103 1.90 5.97 -5.35
C LEU A 103 0.89 5.85 -6.51
N LEU A 104 -0.01 4.89 -6.39
CA LEU A 104 -1.07 4.58 -7.36
C LEU A 104 -2.48 4.69 -6.74
N LYS A 105 -2.57 5.20 -5.52
CA LYS A 105 -3.82 5.38 -4.76
C LYS A 105 -4.94 6.00 -5.60
N ASN A 106 -6.18 5.55 -5.39
CA ASN A 106 -7.37 6.15 -5.98
C ASN A 106 -7.32 6.17 -7.53
N ASN A 107 -7.28 4.97 -8.10
CA ASN A 107 -7.39 4.70 -9.54
C ASN A 107 -8.34 3.50 -9.74
N HIS A 108 -8.36 2.91 -10.95
CA HIS A 108 -9.14 1.72 -11.26
C HIS A 108 -8.25 0.55 -11.68
N PHE A 109 -7.04 0.43 -11.11
CA PHE A 109 -6.14 -0.70 -11.40
C PHE A 109 -6.80 -2.01 -11.00
N GLU A 110 -6.67 -3.03 -11.83
CA GLU A 110 -7.29 -4.34 -11.65
C GLU A 110 -6.27 -5.50 -11.77
N GLY A 111 -6.72 -6.72 -11.54
CA GLY A 111 -5.84 -7.89 -11.53
C GLY A 111 -4.93 -7.96 -10.30
N GLY A 112 -3.94 -8.85 -10.35
CA GLY A 112 -3.03 -9.12 -9.23
C GLY A 112 -1.99 -8.05 -8.98
N ILE A 113 -1.53 -7.95 -7.73
CA ILE A 113 -0.26 -7.28 -7.41
C ILE A 113 0.87 -8.08 -8.08
N PRO A 114 1.62 -7.51 -9.03
CA PRO A 114 2.60 -8.25 -9.79
C PRO A 114 3.80 -8.64 -8.92
N VAL A 115 4.21 -9.92 -8.99
CA VAL A 115 5.38 -10.45 -8.26
C VAL A 115 6.68 -9.71 -8.63
N GLN A 116 6.71 -9.02 -9.77
CA GLN A 116 7.84 -8.20 -10.20
C GLN A 116 8.11 -7.01 -9.27
N LEU A 117 7.14 -6.54 -8.48
CA LEU A 117 7.39 -5.56 -7.41
C LEU A 117 8.41 -6.08 -6.40
N CYS A 118 8.51 -7.39 -6.21
CA CYS A 118 9.51 -8.01 -5.35
C CYS A 118 10.95 -7.89 -5.88
N LYS A 119 11.19 -7.27 -7.04
CA LYS A 119 12.54 -6.95 -7.51
C LYS A 119 13.01 -5.58 -7.06
N LEU A 120 12.11 -4.78 -6.47
CA LEU A 120 12.35 -3.38 -6.14
C LEU A 120 12.88 -3.25 -4.72
N ASN A 121 14.17 -3.54 -4.56
CA ASN A 121 14.84 -3.57 -3.25
C ASN A 121 14.92 -2.19 -2.59
N GLY A 122 14.84 -1.10 -3.37
CA GLY A 122 14.89 0.28 -2.87
C GLY A 122 13.54 0.87 -2.49
N LEU A 123 12.44 0.11 -2.60
CA LEU A 123 11.10 0.59 -2.24
C LEU A 123 11.05 0.90 -0.76
N SER A 124 10.58 2.08 -0.42
CA SER A 124 10.34 2.52 0.95
C SER A 124 8.84 2.63 1.21
N LEU A 125 8.09 3.22 0.27
CA LEU A 125 6.65 3.39 0.36
C LEU A 125 5.94 2.89 -0.91
N ILE A 126 4.95 2.04 -0.71
CA ILE A 126 3.98 1.65 -1.74
C ILE A 126 2.56 1.97 -1.24
N ASP A 127 1.83 2.75 -2.03
CA ASP A 127 0.42 3.02 -1.80
C ASP A 127 -0.37 2.70 -3.08
N VAL A 128 -1.06 1.57 -3.06
CA VAL A 128 -1.97 1.14 -4.13
C VAL A 128 -3.43 1.09 -3.64
N SER A 129 -3.71 1.81 -2.57
CA SER A 129 -5.03 1.80 -1.93
C SER A 129 -6.12 2.36 -2.83
N ASN A 130 -7.38 1.98 -2.56
CA ASN A 130 -8.55 2.44 -3.30
C ASN A 130 -8.43 2.16 -4.81
N ASN A 131 -8.30 0.88 -5.15
CA ASN A 131 -8.24 0.35 -6.51
C ASN A 131 -9.14 -0.90 -6.62
N ASN A 132 -9.07 -1.60 -7.75
CA ASN A 132 -9.81 -2.83 -8.03
C ASN A 132 -8.88 -4.07 -8.05
N LEU A 133 -7.75 -4.02 -7.35
CA LEU A 133 -6.75 -5.11 -7.34
C LEU A 133 -7.32 -6.35 -6.67
N SER A 134 -6.99 -7.53 -7.18
CA SER A 134 -7.51 -8.81 -6.72
C SER A 134 -6.39 -9.85 -6.59
N GLY A 135 -6.74 -11.08 -6.20
CA GLY A 135 -5.75 -12.14 -5.97
C GLY A 135 -4.98 -11.95 -4.65
N THR A 136 -3.87 -12.67 -4.50
CA THR A 136 -3.13 -12.74 -3.24
C THR A 136 -2.04 -11.68 -3.15
N ILE A 137 -1.62 -11.37 -1.92
CA ILE A 137 -0.46 -10.50 -1.65
C ILE A 137 0.82 -11.34 -1.86
N PRO A 138 1.74 -10.95 -2.77
CA PRO A 138 3.00 -11.65 -2.94
C PRO A 138 3.83 -11.64 -1.65
N PRO A 139 4.22 -12.80 -1.07
CA PRO A 139 4.94 -12.82 0.21
C PRO A 139 6.26 -12.05 0.20
N CYS A 140 6.93 -12.02 -0.96
CA CYS A 140 8.17 -11.29 -1.17
C CYS A 140 8.02 -9.77 -1.09
N LEU A 141 6.80 -9.23 -1.18
CA LEU A 141 6.56 -7.81 -0.95
C LEU A 141 6.91 -7.44 0.50
N MET A 142 6.80 -8.39 1.45
CA MET A 142 7.19 -8.20 2.84
C MET A 142 8.70 -8.38 3.10
N ILE A 143 9.49 -8.70 2.06
CA ILE A 143 10.94 -8.89 2.18
C ILE A 143 11.70 -7.70 1.58
N THR A 144 11.13 -7.08 0.56
CA THR A 144 11.87 -6.24 -0.40
C THR A 144 11.80 -4.74 -0.10
N THR A 145 10.91 -4.30 0.78
CA THR A 145 10.64 -2.88 1.04
C THR A 145 11.62 -2.21 2.01
N LEU A 146 12.81 -2.76 2.28
CA LEU A 146 13.73 -2.20 3.29
C LEU A 146 15.24 -2.43 3.05
N ASN A 147 15.72 -2.67 1.82
CA ASN A 147 17.18 -2.59 1.63
C ASN A 147 17.61 -1.11 1.64
N ASP A 148 18.05 -0.65 2.82
CA ASP A 148 18.71 0.62 3.14
C ASP A 148 18.40 1.78 2.16
N SER A 149 17.18 2.31 2.25
CA SER A 149 16.68 3.40 1.43
C SER A 149 17.30 4.76 1.78
N SER A 150 18.18 4.84 2.78
CA SER A 150 18.76 6.08 3.30
C SER A 150 19.53 6.87 2.24
N HIS A 151 19.96 6.21 1.17
CA HIS A 151 20.69 6.84 0.06
C HIS A 151 19.80 7.27 -1.12
N ALA A 152 18.59 6.73 -1.30
CA ALA A 152 17.86 6.83 -2.56
C ALA A 152 17.11 8.17 -2.78
N TYR A 153 16.62 8.81 -1.71
CA TYR A 153 15.94 10.12 -1.83
C TYR A 153 16.91 11.27 -2.14
N PHE A 154 18.20 11.13 -1.77
CA PHE A 154 19.23 12.15 -1.99
C PHE A 154 20.19 11.83 -3.15
N GLY A 155 20.01 10.71 -3.86
CA GLY A 155 20.82 10.43 -5.03
C GLY A 155 20.69 9.01 -5.56
N ILE A 156 20.72 8.92 -6.89
CA ILE A 156 21.14 7.72 -7.60
C ILE A 156 22.40 7.16 -6.91
N PRO A 157 22.43 5.88 -6.51
CA PRO A 157 23.70 5.28 -6.13
C PRO A 157 24.52 5.16 -7.40
N TYR A 158 25.63 5.90 -7.56
CA TYR A 158 26.90 5.41 -8.15
C TYR A 158 27.96 6.52 -8.24
N GLN A 159 29.09 6.29 -7.55
CA GLN A 159 30.49 6.52 -7.96
C GLN A 159 31.01 7.85 -8.53
N TYR A 160 30.21 8.89 -8.83
CA TYR A 160 30.73 10.17 -9.29
C TYR A 160 30.09 11.34 -8.55
N GLY A 161 30.92 12.06 -7.80
CA GLY A 161 30.51 13.09 -6.84
C GLY A 161 29.73 14.24 -7.47
N ASN A 162 28.52 14.46 -6.95
CA ASN A 162 27.98 15.74 -6.49
C ASN A 162 26.49 15.52 -6.18
N TYR A 163 26.08 15.72 -4.93
CA TYR A 163 24.67 15.70 -4.54
C TYR A 163 23.93 16.81 -5.31
N ARG A 164 23.20 16.44 -6.36
CA ARG A 164 22.32 17.37 -7.05
C ARG A 164 21.04 17.48 -6.24
N SER A 165 20.95 18.51 -5.40
CA SER A 165 19.70 18.89 -4.74
C SER A 165 18.78 19.51 -5.79
N PHE A 166 17.60 18.92 -6.00
CA PHE A 166 16.54 19.62 -6.72
C PHE A 166 16.06 20.81 -5.87
N SER A 167 15.66 21.90 -6.53
CA SER A 167 15.04 23.06 -5.89
C SER A 167 13.58 22.79 -5.51
N ALA A 168 12.90 21.93 -6.26
CA ALA A 168 11.53 21.50 -5.99
C ALA A 168 11.45 20.45 -4.87
N ASP A 169 10.49 20.63 -3.96
CA ASP A 169 10.22 19.74 -2.82
C ASP A 169 8.72 19.45 -2.74
N VAL A 170 8.31 18.39 -3.44
CA VAL A 170 6.89 17.98 -3.54
C VAL A 170 6.53 17.06 -2.39
N PRO A 171 5.52 17.41 -1.57
CA PRO A 171 5.11 16.58 -0.45
C PRO A 171 4.35 15.33 -0.93
N ILE A 172 4.67 14.20 -0.33
CA ILE A 172 3.91 12.95 -0.48
C ILE A 172 2.86 12.88 0.62
N GLU A 173 1.61 12.67 0.21
CA GLU A 173 0.48 12.42 1.09
C GLU A 173 0.52 10.98 1.59
N VAL A 174 0.61 10.79 2.90
CA VAL A 174 0.50 9.47 3.54
C VAL A 174 -0.65 9.53 4.54
N THR A 175 -1.63 8.64 4.37
CA THR A 175 -2.74 8.54 5.31
C THR A 175 -2.33 7.67 6.49
N MET A 176 -2.28 8.24 7.70
CA MET A 176 -2.14 7.51 8.96
C MET A 176 -3.44 7.67 9.76
N LYS A 177 -4.04 6.56 10.21
CA LYS A 177 -5.42 6.58 10.75
C LYS A 177 -6.41 7.09 9.69
N THR A 178 -7.28 8.02 10.07
CA THR A 178 -8.20 8.80 9.23
C THR A 178 -7.62 10.15 8.78
N ILE A 179 -6.35 10.44 9.10
CA ILE A 179 -5.71 11.74 8.83
C ILE A 179 -4.63 11.56 7.76
N SER A 180 -4.67 12.39 6.72
CA SER A 180 -3.60 12.50 5.75
C SER A 180 -2.54 13.48 6.22
N TYR A 181 -1.29 13.03 6.27
CA TYR A 181 -0.11 13.83 6.55
C TYR A 181 0.70 14.03 5.28
N PHE A 182 1.39 15.17 5.19
CA PHE A 182 2.20 15.53 4.03
C PHE A 182 3.67 15.56 4.44
N TYR A 183 4.47 14.70 3.81
CA TYR A 183 5.89 14.53 4.15
C TYR A 183 6.77 14.89 2.96
N LYS A 184 7.88 15.58 3.24
CA LYS A 184 8.74 16.13 2.19
C LYS A 184 10.19 16.24 2.67
N GLY A 185 11.11 16.49 1.75
CA GLY A 185 12.53 16.59 2.02
C GLY A 185 13.09 15.41 2.84
N ARG A 186 13.99 15.73 3.77
CA ARG A 186 14.63 14.72 4.63
C ARG A 186 13.65 13.93 5.51
N VAL A 187 12.47 14.47 5.81
CA VAL A 187 11.50 13.73 6.65
C VAL A 187 10.92 12.54 5.88
N LEU A 188 10.71 12.70 4.57
CA LEU A 188 10.17 11.66 3.70
C LEU A 188 11.09 10.42 3.63
N THR A 189 12.40 10.57 3.88
CA THR A 189 13.35 9.45 3.90
C THR A 189 13.21 8.54 5.11
N TYR A 190 12.48 8.97 6.13
CA TYR A 190 12.16 8.15 7.31
C TYR A 190 10.83 7.41 7.17
N LEU A 191 10.06 7.69 6.11
CA LEU A 191 8.81 6.99 5.87
C LEU A 191 9.06 5.68 5.16
N SER A 192 8.64 4.59 5.80
CA SER A 192 8.44 3.31 5.15
C SER A 192 7.02 2.80 5.39
N GLY A 193 6.37 2.29 4.34
CA GLY A 193 5.01 1.80 4.48
C GLY A 193 4.46 1.03 3.30
N ILE A 194 3.44 0.24 3.58
CA ILE A 194 2.67 -0.51 2.59
C ILE A 194 1.18 -0.26 2.86
N ASP A 195 0.51 0.42 1.93
CA ASP A 195 -0.93 0.60 1.94
C ASP A 195 -1.57 -0.12 0.74
N LEU A 196 -2.31 -1.20 1.04
CA LEU A 196 -3.07 -2.01 0.10
C LEU A 196 -4.58 -1.91 0.36
N SER A 197 -5.01 -0.97 1.20
CA SER A 197 -6.40 -0.88 1.65
C SER A 197 -7.39 -0.60 0.52
N CYS A 198 -8.67 -0.92 0.74
CA CYS A 198 -9.75 -0.66 -0.22
C CYS A 198 -9.47 -1.28 -1.60
N ASN A 199 -9.28 -2.60 -1.62
CA ASN A 199 -9.09 -3.42 -2.82
C ASN A 199 -9.95 -4.69 -2.70
N LYS A 200 -9.73 -5.67 -3.59
CA LYS A 200 -10.40 -6.98 -3.62
C LYS A 200 -9.40 -8.12 -3.37
N LEU A 201 -8.36 -7.87 -2.58
CA LEU A 201 -7.31 -8.86 -2.31
C LEU A 201 -7.87 -10.02 -1.49
N THR A 202 -7.41 -11.23 -1.78
CA THR A 202 -7.85 -12.49 -1.15
C THR A 202 -6.65 -13.28 -0.62
N GLY A 203 -6.93 -14.43 -0.01
CA GLY A 203 -5.90 -15.28 0.59
C GLY A 203 -5.44 -14.77 1.95
N GLU A 204 -4.36 -15.37 2.44
CA GLU A 204 -3.82 -15.06 3.76
C GLU A 204 -2.85 -13.87 3.74
N ILE A 205 -2.69 -13.25 4.90
CA ILE A 205 -1.63 -12.27 5.13
C ILE A 205 -0.28 -13.01 5.12
N PRO A 206 0.72 -12.58 4.30
CA PRO A 206 2.06 -13.16 4.34
C PRO A 206 2.69 -13.09 5.74
N HIS A 207 3.61 -13.99 6.07
CA HIS A 207 4.15 -14.13 7.43
C HIS A 207 5.64 -13.73 7.57
N GLN A 208 6.33 -13.42 6.46
CA GLN A 208 7.74 -13.04 6.47
C GLN A 208 7.93 -11.55 6.76
N PHE A 209 7.78 -11.13 8.02
CA PHE A 209 7.95 -9.73 8.45
C PHE A 209 9.32 -9.41 9.05
N GLN A 210 10.16 -10.42 9.28
CA GLN A 210 11.46 -10.32 9.96
C GLN A 210 12.44 -9.29 9.35
N TYR A 211 12.22 -8.88 8.10
CA TYR A 211 13.03 -7.90 7.37
C TYR A 211 12.43 -6.48 7.39
N LEU A 212 11.22 -6.29 7.91
CA LEU A 212 10.47 -5.02 7.88
C LEU A 212 10.62 -4.19 9.17
N ARG A 213 11.84 -4.07 9.71
CA ARG A 213 12.05 -3.47 11.04
C ARG A 213 11.71 -1.98 11.12
N ASP A 214 11.90 -1.26 10.03
CA ASP A 214 11.71 0.20 9.94
C ASP A 214 10.36 0.61 9.32
N ILE A 215 9.45 -0.36 9.08
CA ILE A 215 8.14 -0.03 8.53
C ILE A 215 7.31 0.76 9.55
N ILE A 216 6.74 1.88 9.12
CA ILE A 216 5.94 2.78 9.94
C ILE A 216 4.44 2.52 9.74
N VAL A 217 4.03 2.22 8.49
CA VAL A 217 2.62 2.07 8.13
C VAL A 217 2.38 0.74 7.43
N LEU A 218 1.41 -0.05 7.91
CA LEU A 218 0.99 -1.29 7.27
C LEU A 218 -0.54 -1.42 7.28
N LYS A 219 -1.17 -1.20 6.13
CA LYS A 219 -2.63 -1.07 6.00
C LYS A 219 -3.21 -1.97 4.93
N PHE A 220 -3.98 -2.98 5.33
CA PHE A 220 -4.67 -3.91 4.42
C PHE A 220 -6.20 -3.91 4.62
N SER A 221 -6.75 -2.86 5.24
CA SER A 221 -8.18 -2.78 5.53
C SER A 221 -9.05 -2.77 4.28
N HIS A 222 -10.33 -3.12 4.42
CA HIS A 222 -11.29 -3.19 3.30
C HIS A 222 -10.79 -4.06 2.14
N ASN A 223 -10.54 -5.33 2.43
CA ASN A 223 -10.20 -6.37 1.46
C ASN A 223 -11.02 -7.63 1.74
N SER A 224 -10.66 -8.76 1.13
CA SER A 224 -11.25 -10.08 1.36
C SER A 224 -10.21 -11.08 1.90
N LEU A 225 -9.30 -10.60 2.76
CA LEU A 225 -8.25 -11.43 3.34
C LEU A 225 -8.84 -12.41 4.37
N ILE A 226 -8.29 -13.61 4.42
CA ILE A 226 -8.70 -14.72 5.29
C ILE A 226 -7.53 -15.20 6.15
N GLY A 227 -7.80 -16.18 7.02
CA GLY A 227 -6.80 -16.81 7.86
C GLY A 227 -6.45 -16.01 9.11
N PRO A 228 -5.48 -16.49 9.91
CA PRO A 228 -5.09 -15.85 11.16
C PRO A 228 -4.26 -14.58 10.95
N ILE A 229 -4.30 -13.70 11.95
CA ILE A 229 -3.32 -12.62 12.07
C ILE A 229 -1.95 -13.25 12.39
N PRO A 230 -0.92 -13.08 11.55
CA PRO A 230 0.38 -13.71 11.79
C PRO A 230 1.05 -13.14 13.05
N PRO A 231 1.50 -13.98 14.01
CA PRO A 231 2.25 -13.51 15.18
C PRO A 231 3.53 -12.75 14.82
N ALA A 232 4.15 -13.08 13.68
CA ALA A 232 5.34 -12.41 13.15
C ALA A 232 5.14 -10.91 12.87
N LEU A 233 3.90 -10.39 12.88
CA LEU A 233 3.67 -8.95 12.89
C LEU A 233 4.30 -8.24 14.10
N SER A 234 4.62 -8.96 15.17
CA SER A 234 5.39 -8.41 16.30
C SER A 234 6.83 -8.03 15.94
N ASP A 235 7.36 -8.48 14.80
CA ASP A 235 8.71 -8.16 14.35
C ASP A 235 8.84 -6.70 13.86
N LEU A 236 7.70 -6.04 13.61
CA LEU A 236 7.61 -4.67 13.08
C LEU A 236 7.87 -3.63 14.17
N SER A 237 9.07 -3.60 14.72
CA SER A 237 9.36 -2.86 15.96
C SER A 237 9.14 -1.34 15.88
N GLN A 238 9.16 -0.73 14.69
CA GLN A 238 8.94 0.71 14.49
C GLN A 238 7.52 1.05 14.00
N ILE A 239 6.61 0.08 13.90
CA ILE A 239 5.29 0.32 13.32
C ILE A 239 4.47 1.28 14.17
N GLU A 240 3.92 2.31 13.52
CA GLU A 240 3.05 3.30 14.15
C GLU A 240 1.58 3.09 13.78
N SER A 241 1.30 2.55 12.59
CA SER A 241 -0.08 2.37 12.11
C SER A 241 -0.30 0.99 11.50
N LEU A 242 -1.11 0.17 12.16
CA LEU A 242 -1.53 -1.15 11.70
C LEU A 242 -3.04 -1.22 11.53
N ASP A 243 -3.52 -1.35 10.29
CA ASP A 243 -4.94 -1.46 9.98
C ASP A 243 -5.26 -2.72 9.18
N ARG A 244 -6.10 -3.59 9.76
CA ARG A 244 -6.57 -4.86 9.19
C ARG A 244 -8.09 -4.98 9.24
N SER A 245 -8.77 -3.88 9.51
CA SER A 245 -10.23 -3.85 9.63
C SER A 245 -10.94 -4.22 8.32
N HIS A 246 -12.20 -4.62 8.40
CA HIS A 246 -13.03 -4.96 7.23
C HIS A 246 -12.38 -6.01 6.32
N ASN A 247 -12.18 -7.21 6.88
CA ASN A 247 -11.69 -8.40 6.20
C ASN A 247 -12.45 -9.64 6.73
N TYR A 248 -12.00 -10.85 6.37
CA TYR A 248 -12.54 -12.12 6.87
C TYR A 248 -11.51 -12.87 7.73
N LEU A 249 -10.65 -12.13 8.45
CA LEU A 249 -9.62 -12.73 9.29
C LEU A 249 -10.24 -13.50 10.45
N SER A 250 -9.59 -14.58 10.87
CA SER A 250 -10.11 -15.50 11.88
C SER A 250 -9.05 -15.86 12.93
N GLY A 251 -9.43 -16.67 13.92
CA GLY A 251 -8.53 -17.03 15.02
C GLY A 251 -8.33 -15.87 16.01
N ASN A 252 -7.31 -16.01 16.87
CA ASN A 252 -7.09 -15.08 17.97
C ASN A 252 -6.19 -13.92 17.55
N ILE A 253 -6.33 -12.78 18.25
CA ILE A 253 -5.36 -11.69 18.15
C ILE A 253 -4.07 -12.13 18.87
N PRO A 254 -2.90 -12.20 18.20
CA PRO A 254 -1.66 -12.69 18.81
C PRO A 254 -1.21 -11.80 19.98
N SER A 255 -0.90 -12.39 21.13
CA SER A 255 -0.41 -11.66 22.31
C SER A 255 0.98 -11.06 22.09
N GLN A 256 1.74 -11.57 21.12
CA GLN A 256 3.04 -11.03 20.70
C GLN A 256 2.94 -9.57 20.23
N LEU A 257 1.77 -9.13 19.74
CA LEU A 257 1.56 -7.74 19.33
C LEU A 257 1.70 -6.74 20.49
N LEU A 258 1.57 -7.17 21.75
CA LEU A 258 1.78 -6.32 22.93
C LEU A 258 3.20 -5.74 22.99
N GLY A 259 4.17 -6.34 22.28
CA GLY A 259 5.54 -5.83 22.14
C GLY A 259 5.72 -4.66 21.16
N LEU A 260 4.66 -4.24 20.46
CA LEU A 260 4.73 -3.11 19.51
C LEU A 260 4.64 -1.77 20.24
N HIS A 261 5.78 -1.26 20.70
CA HIS A 261 5.84 -0.08 21.58
C HIS A 261 5.60 1.27 20.90
N PHE A 262 5.71 1.36 19.57
CA PHE A 262 5.46 2.59 18.80
C PHE A 262 4.06 2.64 18.17
N LEU A 263 3.28 1.58 18.31
CA LEU A 263 1.97 1.46 17.67
C LEU A 263 1.01 2.52 18.19
N SER A 264 0.66 3.49 17.35
CA SER A 264 -0.24 4.60 17.68
C SER A 264 -1.65 4.40 17.11
N PHE A 265 -1.80 3.50 16.14
CA PHE A 265 -3.07 3.11 15.54
C PHE A 265 -3.14 1.61 15.35
N PHE A 266 -4.23 1.03 15.83
CA PHE A 266 -4.55 -0.38 15.64
C PHE A 266 -6.04 -0.53 15.35
N SER A 267 -6.37 -1.28 14.29
CA SER A 267 -7.73 -1.73 14.08
C SER A 267 -7.78 -3.12 13.45
N VAL A 268 -8.59 -3.97 14.05
CA VAL A 268 -8.99 -5.30 13.56
C VAL A 268 -10.52 -5.42 13.51
N ALA A 269 -11.21 -4.30 13.54
CA ALA A 269 -12.67 -4.25 13.53
C ALA A 269 -13.26 -4.91 12.27
N TYR A 270 -14.49 -5.39 12.36
CA TYR A 270 -15.23 -6.02 11.26
C TYR A 270 -14.44 -7.16 10.60
N ASN A 271 -14.15 -8.18 11.40
CA ASN A 271 -13.52 -9.43 11.00
C ASN A 271 -14.28 -10.62 11.64
N ASN A 272 -13.72 -11.83 11.52
CA ASN A 272 -14.24 -13.04 12.14
C ASN A 272 -13.33 -13.56 13.27
N LEU A 273 -12.69 -12.65 14.01
CA LEU A 273 -11.74 -12.99 15.07
C LEU A 273 -12.45 -13.55 16.29
N SER A 274 -11.73 -14.40 17.03
CA SER A 274 -12.21 -15.12 18.21
C SER A 274 -11.32 -14.89 19.44
N GLY A 275 -11.79 -15.34 20.59
CA GLY A 275 -11.03 -15.32 21.84
C GLY A 275 -11.14 -13.99 22.57
N THR A 276 -10.12 -13.67 23.36
CA THR A 276 -10.09 -12.45 24.18
C THR A 276 -9.38 -11.31 23.45
N THR A 277 -9.84 -10.07 23.63
CA THR A 277 -9.05 -8.89 23.26
C THR A 277 -7.70 -8.90 23.98
N PRO A 278 -6.64 -8.29 23.40
CA PRO A 278 -5.35 -8.16 24.07
C PRO A 278 -5.47 -7.48 25.43
N GLN A 279 -4.56 -7.81 26.34
CA GLN A 279 -4.48 -7.14 27.63
C GLN A 279 -4.24 -5.63 27.41
N ARG A 280 -4.92 -4.78 28.20
CA ARG A 280 -4.77 -3.33 28.14
C ARG A 280 -3.46 -2.87 28.80
N THR A 281 -2.33 -3.16 28.18
CA THR A 281 -0.99 -2.75 28.62
C THR A 281 -0.23 -2.12 27.46
N GLY A 282 0.75 -1.27 27.78
CA GLY A 282 1.53 -0.54 26.77
C GLY A 282 0.63 0.26 25.82
N GLN A 283 0.88 0.18 24.52
CA GLN A 283 0.07 0.86 23.51
C GLN A 283 -1.37 0.34 23.43
N PHE A 284 -1.61 -0.94 23.72
CA PHE A 284 -2.95 -1.55 23.70
C PHE A 284 -3.89 -1.01 24.78
N ALA A 285 -3.36 -0.32 25.79
CA ALA A 285 -4.20 0.41 26.75
C ALA A 285 -4.92 1.62 26.10
N THR A 286 -4.37 2.17 25.01
CA THR A 286 -4.85 3.40 24.35
C THR A 286 -5.95 3.17 23.32
N PHE A 287 -6.14 1.93 22.86
CA PHE A 287 -7.15 1.60 21.85
C PHE A 287 -8.54 1.43 22.47
N GLU A 288 -9.56 1.79 21.69
CA GLU A 288 -10.96 1.84 22.11
C GLU A 288 -11.76 0.68 21.51
N GLU A 289 -13.05 0.58 21.88
CA GLU A 289 -13.99 -0.45 21.36
C GLU A 289 -13.98 -0.52 19.82
N SER A 290 -13.89 0.63 19.16
CA SER A 290 -13.86 0.74 17.69
C SER A 290 -12.69 0.01 17.02
N SER A 291 -11.62 -0.29 17.76
CA SER A 291 -10.49 -1.07 17.22
C SER A 291 -10.81 -2.57 17.11
N TYR A 292 -11.87 -3.04 17.78
CA TYR A 292 -12.22 -4.46 17.95
C TYR A 292 -13.66 -4.80 17.54
N GLU A 293 -14.52 -3.80 17.38
CA GLU A 293 -15.94 -3.97 17.07
C GLU A 293 -16.21 -4.82 15.81
N GLY A 294 -17.42 -5.37 15.68
CA GLY A 294 -17.79 -6.15 14.50
C GLY A 294 -17.12 -7.52 14.38
N ASN A 295 -16.50 -8.04 15.45
CA ASN A 295 -15.97 -9.40 15.54
C ASN A 295 -16.90 -10.30 16.41
N PRO A 296 -17.76 -11.16 15.81
CA PRO A 296 -18.82 -11.87 16.56
C PRO A 296 -18.32 -12.84 17.66
N PHE A 297 -17.12 -13.37 17.49
CA PHE A 297 -16.53 -14.38 18.38
C PHE A 297 -15.49 -13.81 19.35
N LEU A 298 -15.20 -12.51 19.26
CA LEU A 298 -14.27 -11.81 20.14
C LEU A 298 -15.02 -11.33 21.39
N CYS A 299 -14.36 -11.38 22.54
CA CYS A 299 -14.87 -10.91 23.82
C CYS A 299 -13.76 -10.20 24.60
N GLY A 300 -14.10 -9.37 25.58
CA GLY A 300 -13.10 -8.66 26.38
C GLY A 300 -13.66 -7.40 27.05
N GLU A 301 -12.84 -6.76 27.89
CA GLU A 301 -13.24 -5.63 28.75
C GLU A 301 -13.80 -4.43 27.98
N LEU A 302 -13.40 -4.23 26.71
CA LEU A 302 -13.86 -3.15 25.84
C LEU A 302 -15.08 -3.50 24.99
N LEU A 303 -15.50 -4.77 24.99
CA LEU A 303 -16.58 -5.25 24.12
C LEU A 303 -17.84 -5.53 24.96
N PRO A 304 -19.05 -5.39 24.37
CA PRO A 304 -20.29 -5.74 25.06
C PRO A 304 -20.33 -7.20 25.53
N LYS A 305 -19.56 -8.07 24.86
CA LYS A 305 -19.44 -9.48 25.18
C LYS A 305 -18.29 -9.70 26.16
N ASN A 306 -18.64 -9.97 27.42
CA ASN A 306 -17.68 -10.43 28.42
C ASN A 306 -17.30 -11.89 28.15
N CYS A 307 -16.01 -12.21 28.31
CA CYS A 307 -15.54 -13.59 28.21
C CYS A 307 -15.99 -14.36 29.45
N SER A 308 -17.15 -15.00 29.41
CA SER A 308 -17.59 -15.90 30.47
C SER A 308 -16.64 -17.10 30.54
N SER A 309 -16.14 -17.39 31.74
CA SER A 309 -15.22 -18.50 32.03
C SER A 309 -15.90 -19.88 32.06
N ASP A 310 -17.04 -20.05 31.40
CA ASP A 310 -17.71 -21.35 31.32
C ASP A 310 -17.45 -21.98 29.95
N GLY A 311 -16.49 -22.91 29.96
CA GLY A 311 -16.19 -23.79 28.84
C GLY A 311 -17.42 -24.59 28.44
N SER A 312 -17.98 -24.26 27.30
CA SER A 312 -18.87 -25.11 26.53
C SER A 312 -18.51 -24.95 25.06
N SER A 313 -17.59 -25.80 24.63
CA SER A 313 -17.42 -26.11 23.21
C SER A 313 -18.73 -26.73 22.67
N SER A 314 -18.92 -26.63 21.35
CA SER A 314 -20.05 -27.08 20.52
C SER A 314 -21.23 -26.10 20.47
N LEU A 315 -21.67 -25.64 19.29
CA LEU A 315 -21.97 -26.45 18.11
C LEU A 315 -21.32 -25.94 16.83
N MET A 316 -20.44 -26.77 16.25
CA MET A 316 -20.44 -26.91 14.79
C MET A 316 -21.66 -27.76 14.41
N PRO A 317 -22.41 -27.44 13.34
CA PRO A 317 -23.44 -28.34 12.83
C PRO A 317 -22.76 -29.62 12.34
N LYS A 318 -23.04 -30.74 12.99
CA LYS A 318 -22.67 -32.06 12.48
C LYS A 318 -23.50 -32.34 11.23
N ASN A 319 -22.80 -32.72 10.15
CA ASN A 319 -23.38 -33.41 9.00
C ASN A 319 -24.33 -34.52 9.47
N ALA A 320 -25.59 -34.42 9.09
CA ALA A 320 -26.52 -35.54 9.10
C ALA A 320 -26.64 -36.07 7.67
N THR A 321 -25.81 -37.04 7.31
CA THR A 321 -26.11 -37.99 6.24
C THR A 321 -27.04 -39.06 6.81
N ASN A 322 -28.31 -39.08 6.41
CA ASN A 322 -28.91 -40.19 5.67
C ASN A 322 -30.39 -39.98 5.34
N GLU A 323 -30.70 -40.24 4.06
CA GLU A 323 -31.86 -40.99 3.56
C GLU A 323 -33.26 -40.41 3.81
N GLY A 324 -33.78 -39.76 2.77
CA GLY A 324 -35.19 -39.41 2.64
C GLY A 324 -35.51 -38.98 1.21
N PHE A 325 -35.66 -39.95 0.31
CA PHE A 325 -36.26 -39.80 -1.03
C PHE A 325 -37.52 -38.93 -0.98
N ILE A 326 -37.56 -37.79 -1.71
CA ILE A 326 -38.80 -37.26 -2.30
C ILE A 326 -38.52 -36.69 -3.69
N ASP A 327 -39.47 -37.01 -4.55
CA ASP A 327 -39.59 -37.05 -5.99
C ASP A 327 -39.45 -35.70 -6.72
N MET A 328 -38.87 -35.76 -7.92
CA MET A 328 -38.79 -34.67 -8.89
C MET A 328 -40.06 -34.71 -9.74
N LYS A 329 -40.97 -33.73 -9.59
CA LYS A 329 -41.96 -33.36 -10.61
C LYS A 329 -42.62 -31.99 -10.32
N VAL A 330 -42.52 -31.08 -11.31
CA VAL A 330 -43.55 -30.10 -11.74
C VAL A 330 -43.80 -28.92 -10.77
N PHE A 331 -43.63 -27.62 -11.07
CA PHE A 331 -43.46 -26.78 -12.27
C PHE A 331 -42.24 -25.87 -12.13
#